data_AF-A0A0S8E3D8-F1
#
_entry.id   AF-A0A0S8E3D8-F1
#
_cell.length_a   1.000
_cell.length_b   1.000
_cell.length_c   1.000
_cell.angle_alpha   90.00
_cell.angle_beta   90.00
_cell.angle_gamma   90.00
#
_symmetry.space_group_name_H-M   'P 1'
#
loop_
_entity.id
_entity.type
_entity.pdbx_description
1 polymer ?
#
loop_
_entity_poly.entity_id
_entity_poly.type
_entity_poly.pdbx_seq_one_letter_code
_entity_poly.pdbx_strand_id
1 'polypeptide(L)'
;MGNLDPGSGVLEFALSKEVEAYHFYMAVARRVDNERIREVFEELAAEELEHKAKLELELMKTGKVVPDGYESASGPDSDYIVDEDNALLDMDYRDMLLLAMEKEKAAFRTYVSLMAQTRDEQTQELLLALAEEEVKHKLRFETEYDVLLK
;
A
#
# COMPACT_ATOMS: atom_id res chain seq x y z
N MET A 1 16.22 -26.00 -9.88
CA MET A 1 15.02 -25.44 -9.23
C MET A 1 15.40 -24.99 -7.84
N GLY A 2 15.55 -23.69 -7.61
CA GLY A 2 15.79 -23.16 -6.26
C GLY A 2 14.52 -23.32 -5.43
N ASN A 3 14.67 -23.78 -4.19
CA ASN A 3 13.59 -23.79 -3.21
C ASN A 3 13.04 -22.36 -3.09
N LEU A 4 11.74 -22.19 -3.37
CA LEU A 4 11.02 -20.96 -3.06
C LEU A 4 10.91 -20.92 -1.54
N ASP A 5 11.74 -20.10 -0.90
CA ASP A 5 11.63 -19.83 0.53
C ASP A 5 10.29 -19.11 0.80
N PRO A 6 9.37 -19.67 1.61
CA PRO A 6 8.07 -19.04 1.86
C PRO A 6 8.16 -17.59 2.35
N GLY A 7 9.22 -17.23 3.09
CA GLY A 7 9.42 -15.86 3.56
C GLY A 7 9.66 -14.84 2.44
N SER A 8 10.31 -15.26 1.36
CA SER A 8 10.55 -14.39 0.21
C SER A 8 9.30 -14.08 -0.61
N GLY A 9 8.38 -15.04 -0.76
CA GLY A 9 7.11 -14.80 -1.46
C GLY A 9 6.21 -13.82 -0.69
N VAL A 10 6.29 -13.82 0.64
CA VAL A 10 5.57 -12.86 1.50
C VAL A 10 6.07 -11.44 1.28
N LEU A 11 7.39 -11.24 1.25
CA LEU A 11 7.99 -9.92 1.04
C LEU A 11 7.78 -9.43 -0.40
N GLU A 12 7.90 -10.29 -1.41
CA GLU A 12 7.61 -9.95 -2.81
C GLU A 12 6.15 -9.53 -3.01
N PHE A 13 5.21 -10.19 -2.31
CA PHE A 13 3.81 -9.80 -2.33
C PHE A 13 3.56 -8.46 -1.61
N ALA A 14 4.13 -8.26 -0.42
CA ALA A 14 4.06 -6.98 0.28
C ALA A 14 4.59 -5.82 -0.60
N LEU A 15 5.76 -6.01 -1.23
CA LEU A 15 6.33 -5.03 -2.16
C LEU A 15 5.40 -4.67 -3.32
N SER A 16 4.70 -5.68 -3.87
CA SER A 16 3.75 -5.44 -4.96
C SER A 16 2.59 -4.53 -4.52
N LYS A 17 2.21 -4.60 -3.23
CA LYS A 17 1.15 -3.78 -2.65
C LYS A 17 1.59 -2.36 -2.36
N GLU A 18 2.82 -2.14 -1.90
CA GLU A 18 3.36 -0.77 -1.75
C GLU A 18 3.43 -0.03 -3.10
N VAL A 19 3.83 -0.74 -4.16
CA VAL A 19 3.88 -0.17 -5.51
C VAL A 19 2.47 0.17 -6.02
N GLU A 20 1.49 -0.71 -5.77
CA GLU A 20 0.08 -0.44 -6.11
C GLU A 20 -0.45 0.79 -5.36
N ALA A 21 -0.19 0.90 -4.05
CA ALA A 21 -0.60 2.02 -3.22
C ALA A 21 0.05 3.34 -3.65
N TYR A 22 1.36 3.33 -3.92
CA TYR A 22 2.09 4.49 -4.46
C TYR A 22 1.44 5.02 -5.74
N HIS A 23 1.18 4.15 -6.71
CA HIS A 23 0.59 4.55 -7.98
C HIS A 23 -0.83 5.08 -7.79
N PHE A 24 -1.62 4.46 -6.92
CA PHE A 24 -2.95 4.94 -6.55
C PHE A 24 -2.90 6.37 -5.97
N TYR A 25 -2.07 6.62 -4.96
CA TYR A 25 -1.99 7.95 -4.33
C TYR A 25 -1.47 9.01 -5.30
N MET A 26 -0.46 8.71 -6.11
CA MET A 26 -0.01 9.62 -7.17
C MET A 26 -1.11 9.89 -8.22
N ALA A 27 -1.92 8.89 -8.55
CA ALA A 27 -3.01 9.02 -9.49
C ALA A 27 -4.16 9.89 -8.95
N VAL A 28 -4.41 9.84 -7.64
CA VAL A 28 -5.39 10.70 -6.95
C VAL A 28 -4.85 12.13 -6.83
N ALA A 29 -3.60 12.30 -6.37
CA ALA A 29 -2.94 13.61 -6.21
C ALA A 29 -2.98 14.45 -7.51
N ARG A 30 -2.79 13.80 -8.67
CA ARG A 30 -2.82 14.46 -9.98
C ARG A 30 -4.23 14.93 -10.40
N ARG A 31 -5.29 14.37 -9.82
CA ARG A 31 -6.68 14.63 -10.20
C ARG A 31 -7.41 15.58 -9.25
N VAL A 32 -6.92 15.74 -8.02
CA VAL A 32 -7.52 16.66 -7.04
C VAL A 32 -7.12 18.11 -7.31
N ASP A 33 -8.09 19.02 -7.38
CA ASP A 33 -7.85 20.46 -7.62
C ASP A 33 -7.37 21.21 -6.36
N ASN A 34 -7.69 20.69 -5.18
CA ASN A 34 -7.33 21.32 -3.91
C ASN A 34 -5.88 20.99 -3.54
N GLU A 35 -5.05 22.03 -3.41
CA GLU A 35 -3.62 21.93 -3.11
C GLU A 35 -3.34 21.18 -1.79
N ARG A 36 -4.08 21.48 -0.72
CA ARG A 36 -3.89 20.80 0.57
C ARG A 36 -4.21 19.31 0.47
N ILE A 37 -5.22 18.94 -0.32
CA ILE A 37 -5.60 17.54 -0.53
C ILE A 37 -4.54 16.82 -1.36
N ARG A 38 -4.03 17.49 -2.39
CA ARG A 38 -2.93 16.99 -3.20
C ARG A 38 -1.71 16.67 -2.35
N GLU A 39 -1.29 17.60 -1.50
CA GLU A 39 -0.16 17.44 -0.58
C GLU A 39 -0.33 16.20 0.30
N VAL A 40 -1.53 15.96 0.86
CA VAL A 40 -1.80 14.77 1.68
C VAL A 40 -1.55 13.48 0.90
N PHE A 41 -2.05 13.39 -0.34
CA PHE A 41 -1.85 12.18 -1.15
C PHE A 41 -0.42 12.04 -1.67
N GLU A 42 0.29 13.14 -1.95
CA GLU A 42 1.72 13.10 -2.31
C GLU A 42 2.60 12.66 -1.13
N GLU A 43 2.28 13.12 0.09
CA GLU A 43 2.96 12.67 1.32
C GLU A 43 2.77 11.16 1.52
N LEU A 44 1.53 10.66 1.42
CA LEU A 44 1.25 9.22 1.55
C LEU A 44 1.98 8.40 0.49
N ALA A 45 1.99 8.86 -0.77
CA ALA A 45 2.77 8.22 -1.82
C ALA A 45 4.28 8.16 -1.46
N ALA A 46 4.82 9.20 -0.84
CA ALA A 46 6.21 9.18 -0.38
C ALA A 46 6.42 8.17 0.76
N GLU A 47 5.48 8.05 1.69
CA GLU A 47 5.51 7.05 2.76
C GLU A 47 5.51 5.61 2.21
N GLU A 48 4.73 5.31 1.16
CA GLU A 48 4.76 3.99 0.51
C GLU A 48 6.12 3.63 -0.10
N LEU A 49 6.85 4.63 -0.60
CA LEU A 49 8.22 4.40 -1.08
C LEU A 49 9.17 4.07 0.06
N GLU A 50 8.96 4.64 1.25
CA GLU A 50 9.73 4.27 2.44
C GLU A 50 9.39 2.86 2.93
N HIS A 51 8.12 2.47 2.89
CA HIS A 51 7.68 1.11 3.18
C HIS A 51 8.30 0.09 2.24
N LYS A 52 8.23 0.35 0.93
CA LYS A 52 8.89 -0.42 -0.11
C LYS A 52 10.39 -0.58 0.18
N ALA A 53 11.09 0.50 0.51
CA ALA A 53 12.51 0.45 0.81
C ALA A 53 12.84 -0.44 2.02
N LYS A 54 12.00 -0.41 3.08
CA LYS A 54 12.15 -1.29 4.25
C LYS A 54 11.96 -2.77 3.86
N LEU A 55 10.94 -3.08 3.07
CA LEU A 55 10.67 -4.44 2.57
C LEU A 55 11.78 -4.95 1.64
N GLU A 56 12.32 -4.10 0.76
CA GLU A 56 13.45 -4.45 -0.11
C GLU A 56 14.69 -4.78 0.71
N LEU A 57 14.96 -4.01 1.77
CA LEU A 57 16.09 -4.24 2.66
C LEU A 57 15.95 -5.58 3.40
N GLU A 58 14.76 -5.92 3.90
CA GLU A 58 14.52 -7.23 4.50
C GLU A 58 14.66 -8.36 3.49
N LEU A 59 14.15 -8.18 2.26
CA LEU A 59 14.30 -9.20 1.20
C LEU A 59 15.79 -9.44 0.86
N MET A 60 16.59 -8.38 0.80
CA MET A 60 18.05 -8.49 0.58
C MET A 60 18.76 -9.31 1.65
N LYS A 61 18.33 -9.22 2.92
CA LYS A 61 18.88 -10.04 4.01
C LYS A 61 18.60 -11.53 3.83
N THR A 62 17.53 -11.91 3.12
CA THR A 62 17.23 -13.31 2.78
C THR A 62 18.13 -13.86 1.65
N GLY A 63 19.06 -13.04 1.13
CA GLY A 63 19.96 -13.42 0.03
C GLY A 63 19.31 -13.31 -1.36
N LYS A 64 18.14 -12.67 -1.45
CA LYS A 64 17.44 -12.38 -2.70
C LYS A 64 17.51 -10.91 -3.04
N VAL A 65 17.65 -10.59 -4.32
CA VAL A 65 17.50 -9.24 -4.84
C VAL A 65 16.26 -9.20 -5.71
N VAL A 66 15.44 -8.16 -5.53
CA VAL A 66 14.38 -7.84 -6.50
C VAL A 66 15.07 -7.53 -7.83
N PRO A 67 14.67 -8.14 -8.97
CA PRO A 67 15.16 -7.71 -10.27
C PRO A 67 14.85 -6.23 -10.49
N ASP A 68 15.79 -5.50 -11.09
CA ASP A 68 15.56 -4.11 -11.52
C ASP A 68 14.31 -4.08 -12.43
N GLY A 69 13.24 -3.41 -11.97
CA GLY A 69 11.95 -3.35 -12.68
C GLY A 69 10.90 -4.39 -12.26
N TYR A 70 10.79 -4.74 -10.97
CA TYR A 70 9.58 -5.43 -10.45
C TYR A 70 8.36 -4.51 -10.57
N GLU A 71 7.77 -4.50 -11.76
CA GLU A 71 6.42 -4.04 -12.00
C GLU A 71 5.47 -5.12 -11.49
N SER A 72 4.54 -4.72 -10.63
CA SER A 72 3.60 -5.58 -9.90
C SER A 72 3.07 -6.71 -10.77
N ALA A 73 3.48 -7.96 -10.51
CA ALA A 73 2.92 -9.12 -11.15
C ALA A 73 1.46 -9.23 -10.71
N SER A 74 0.54 -9.06 -11.65
CA SER A 74 -0.91 -9.09 -11.45
C SER A 74 -1.33 -10.40 -10.77
N GLY A 75 -1.44 -10.39 -9.45
CA GLY A 75 -1.98 -11.49 -8.65
C GLY A 75 -3.50 -11.52 -8.71
N PRO A 76 -4.15 -12.69 -8.57
CA PRO A 76 -5.58 -12.88 -8.79
C PRO A 76 -6.50 -12.34 -7.67
N ASP A 77 -5.98 -11.64 -6.66
CA ASP A 77 -6.80 -10.94 -5.65
C ASP A 77 -7.07 -9.48 -6.07
N SER A 78 -7.53 -9.33 -7.31
CA SER A 78 -7.79 -8.05 -7.95
C SER A 78 -9.28 -7.67 -7.94
N ASP A 79 -10.00 -8.03 -6.86
CA ASP A 79 -11.44 -7.74 -6.71
C ASP A 79 -11.75 -6.23 -6.55
N TYR A 80 -10.72 -5.39 -6.58
CA TYR A 80 -10.85 -3.93 -6.58
C TYR A 80 -10.04 -3.26 -7.70
N ILE A 81 -9.90 -3.92 -8.87
CA ILE A 81 -9.64 -3.17 -10.12
C ILE A 81 -10.93 -2.44 -10.47
N VAL A 82 -11.14 -1.32 -9.78
CA VAL A 82 -11.89 -0.24 -10.38
C VAL A 82 -11.07 0.14 -11.62
N ASP A 83 -11.69 0.18 -12.80
CA ASP A 83 -11.09 0.70 -14.03
C ASP A 83 -10.54 2.12 -13.72
N GLU A 84 -9.27 2.19 -13.31
CA GLU A 84 -8.70 3.32 -12.54
C GLU A 84 -8.74 4.61 -13.36
N ASP A 85 -8.76 4.49 -14.69
CA ASP A 85 -8.76 5.62 -15.59
C ASP A 85 -10.12 6.30 -15.74
N ASN A 86 -11.24 5.57 -15.63
CA ASN A 86 -12.57 6.15 -15.81
C ASN A 86 -13.28 6.45 -14.49
N ALA A 87 -13.13 5.60 -13.47
CA ALA A 87 -13.85 5.80 -12.21
C ALA A 87 -13.29 6.94 -11.36
N LEU A 88 -11.98 7.19 -11.42
CA LEU A 88 -11.36 8.32 -10.71
C LEU A 88 -11.74 9.69 -11.30
N LEU A 89 -12.28 9.73 -12.54
CA LEU A 89 -12.69 10.98 -13.19
C LEU A 89 -14.04 11.50 -12.68
N ASP A 90 -14.91 10.61 -12.17
CA ASP A 90 -16.26 10.95 -11.71
C ASP A 90 -16.40 10.94 -10.17
N MET A 91 -15.36 10.52 -9.43
CA MET A 91 -15.39 10.48 -7.97
C MET A 91 -15.22 11.87 -7.36
N ASP A 92 -16.14 12.25 -6.47
CA ASP A 92 -15.97 13.45 -5.65
C ASP A 92 -14.90 13.21 -4.55
N TYR A 93 -14.41 14.28 -3.93
CA TYR A 93 -13.36 14.17 -2.90
C TYR A 93 -13.78 13.28 -1.72
N ARG A 94 -15.08 13.27 -1.37
CA ARG A 94 -15.61 12.40 -0.31
C ARG A 94 -15.45 10.94 -0.70
N ASP A 95 -15.79 10.59 -1.94
CA ASP A 95 -15.70 9.22 -2.45
C ASP A 95 -14.22 8.78 -2.54
N MET A 96 -13.29 9.69 -2.85
CA MET A 96 -11.85 9.41 -2.80
C MET A 96 -11.36 9.09 -1.38
N LEU A 97 -11.82 9.83 -0.36
CA LEU A 97 -11.49 9.54 1.04
C LEU A 97 -12.05 8.18 1.49
N LEU A 98 -13.28 7.84 1.08
CA LEU A 98 -13.88 6.54 1.37
C LEU A 98 -13.08 5.39 0.73
N LEU A 99 -12.67 5.57 -0.53
CA LEU A 99 -11.85 4.59 -1.23
C LEU A 99 -10.48 4.42 -0.57
N ALA A 100 -9.83 5.52 -0.19
CA ALA A 100 -8.54 5.48 0.51
C ALA A 100 -8.66 4.73 1.84
N MET A 101 -9.68 5.02 2.66
CA MET A 101 -9.91 4.28 3.93
C MET A 101 -10.11 2.77 3.74
N GLU A 102 -10.77 2.33 2.66
CA GLU A 102 -10.91 0.89 2.38
C GLU A 102 -9.61 0.28 1.83
N LYS A 103 -8.79 1.03 1.09
CA LYS A 103 -7.44 0.59 0.67
C LYS A 103 -6.52 0.38 1.88
N GLU A 104 -6.44 1.34 2.79
CA GLU A 104 -5.68 1.26 4.06
C GLU A 104 -6.09 0.03 4.91
N LYS A 105 -7.40 -0.18 5.03
CA LYS A 105 -7.96 -1.34 5.74
C LYS A 105 -7.60 -2.66 5.06
N ALA A 106 -7.56 -2.69 3.72
CA ALA A 106 -7.16 -3.87 2.96
C ALA A 106 -5.65 -4.15 3.10
N ALA A 107 -4.81 -3.11 3.10
CA ALA A 107 -3.37 -3.21 3.34
C ALA A 107 -3.07 -3.70 4.76
N PHE A 108 -3.71 -3.14 5.79
CA PHE A 108 -3.63 -3.64 7.16
C PHE A 108 -3.94 -5.16 7.24
N ARG A 109 -5.06 -5.59 6.65
CA ARG A 109 -5.45 -7.01 6.62
C ARG A 109 -4.44 -7.87 5.88
N THR A 110 -3.85 -7.32 4.82
CA THR A 110 -2.79 -7.97 4.05
C THR A 110 -1.58 -8.24 4.94
N TYR A 111 -1.02 -7.22 5.61
CA TYR A 111 0.11 -7.40 6.51
C TYR A 111 -0.18 -8.37 7.65
N VAL A 112 -1.36 -8.28 8.26
CA VAL A 112 -1.80 -9.24 9.30
C VAL A 112 -1.84 -10.68 8.77
N SER A 113 -2.34 -10.88 7.54
CA SER A 113 -2.37 -12.20 6.92
C SER A 113 -0.97 -12.73 6.58
N LEU A 114 -0.05 -11.85 6.19
CA LEU A 114 1.31 -12.20 5.81
C LEU A 114 2.17 -12.60 7.00
N MET A 115 1.95 -11.98 8.17
CA MET A 115 2.63 -12.37 9.42
C MET A 115 2.41 -13.86 9.76
N ALA A 116 1.23 -14.41 9.46
CA ALA A 116 0.92 -15.82 9.69
C ALA A 116 1.59 -16.78 8.67
N GLN A 117 2.14 -16.24 7.58
CA GLN A 117 2.72 -17.00 6.47
C GLN A 117 4.25 -17.07 6.54
N THR A 118 4.88 -16.27 7.41
CA THR A 118 6.32 -16.30 7.67
C THR A 118 6.63 -16.82 9.08
N ARG A 119 7.84 -17.36 9.27
CA ARG A 119 8.39 -17.75 10.57
C ARG A 119 9.59 -16.90 10.99
N ASP A 120 9.99 -15.96 10.14
CA ASP A 120 11.09 -15.05 10.43
C ASP A 120 10.59 -13.91 11.31
N GLU A 121 11.12 -13.82 12.53
CA GLU A 121 10.68 -12.85 13.54
C GLU A 121 10.89 -11.40 13.07
N GLN A 122 11.99 -11.11 12.35
CA GLN A 122 12.25 -9.78 11.80
C GLN A 122 11.22 -9.38 10.75
N THR A 123 10.86 -10.30 9.85
CA THR A 123 9.80 -10.09 8.85
C THR A 123 8.45 -9.88 9.55
N GLN A 124 8.14 -10.63 10.61
CA GLN A 124 6.91 -10.44 11.37
C GLN A 124 6.86 -9.06 12.05
N GLU A 125 7.96 -8.62 12.66
CA GLU A 125 8.07 -7.29 13.27
C GLU A 125 7.91 -6.17 12.23
N LEU A 126 8.53 -6.30 11.05
CA LEU A 126 8.35 -5.33 9.97
C LEU A 126 6.89 -5.26 9.50
N LEU A 127 6.27 -6.42 9.23
CA LEU A 127 4.87 -6.47 8.80
C LEU A 127 3.91 -5.91 9.85
N LEU A 128 4.20 -6.13 11.14
CA LEU A 128 3.43 -5.52 12.23
C LEU A 128 3.57 -3.99 12.21
N ALA A 129 4.80 -3.48 12.07
CA ALA A 129 5.05 -2.04 12.00
C ALA A 129 4.33 -1.38 10.81
N LEU A 130 4.36 -2.02 9.63
CA LEU A 130 3.62 -1.56 8.46
C LEU A 130 2.11 -1.55 8.72
N ALA A 131 1.56 -2.63 9.29
CA ALA A 131 0.15 -2.69 9.67
C ALA A 131 -0.26 -1.56 10.63
N GLU A 132 0.60 -1.18 11.58
CA GLU A 132 0.35 -0.06 12.48
C GLU A 132 0.34 1.29 11.76
N GLU A 133 1.16 1.49 10.72
CA GLU A 133 1.14 2.69 9.88
C GLU A 133 -0.17 2.81 9.08
N GLU A 134 -0.65 1.73 8.44
CA GLU A 134 -1.93 1.75 7.69
C GLU A 134 -3.12 2.17 8.56
N VAL A 135 -3.09 1.78 9.85
CA VAL A 135 -4.13 2.19 10.81
C VAL A 135 -4.07 3.70 11.07
N LYS A 136 -2.87 4.29 11.13
CA LYS A 136 -2.68 5.74 11.29
C LYS A 136 -3.13 6.49 10.05
N HIS A 137 -2.79 6.01 8.86
CA HIS A 137 -3.24 6.58 7.59
C HIS A 137 -4.77 6.56 7.47
N LYS A 138 -5.40 5.42 7.79
CA LYS A 138 -6.86 5.33 7.85
C LYS A 138 -7.47 6.35 8.80
N LEU A 139 -6.91 6.52 10.00
CA LEU A 139 -7.39 7.51 10.98
C LEU A 139 -7.21 8.95 10.48
N ARG A 140 -6.13 9.23 9.74
CA ARG A 140 -5.90 10.52 9.08
C ARG A 140 -7.01 10.81 8.07
N PHE A 141 -7.38 9.83 7.23
CA PHE A 141 -8.49 9.98 6.29
C PHE A 141 -9.86 10.11 6.97
N GLU A 142 -10.13 9.35 8.04
CA GLU A 142 -11.35 9.50 8.84
C GLU A 142 -11.48 10.92 9.40
N THR A 143 -10.38 11.50 9.87
CA THR A 143 -10.35 12.87 10.39
C THR A 143 -10.66 13.90 9.31
N GLU A 144 -10.05 13.77 8.12
CA GLU A 144 -10.32 14.67 7.00
C GLU A 144 -11.76 14.51 6.48
N TYR A 145 -12.30 13.28 6.48
CA TYR A 145 -13.69 13.00 6.13
C TYR A 145 -14.69 13.63 7.11
N ASP A 146 -14.42 13.53 8.42
CA ASP A 146 -15.24 14.14 9.46
C ASP A 146 -15.23 15.68 9.41
N VAL A 147 -14.11 16.27 8.98
CA VAL A 147 -14.01 17.71 8.74
C VAL A 147 -14.83 18.12 7.52
N LEU A 148 -14.84 17.30 6.46
CA LEU A 148 -15.62 17.55 5.25
C LEU A 148 -17.14 17.52 5.48
N LEU A 149 -17.62 16.67 6.40
CA LEU A 149 -19.05 16.52 6.69
C LEU A 149 -19.63 17.62 7.60
N LYS A 150 -18.80 18.51 8.14
CA LYS A 150 -19.21 19.64 9.00
C LYS A 150 -19.45 20.92 8.22
#